data_AF-A0A174YXU1-F1
#
_entry.id   AF-A0A174YXU1-F1
#
_cell.length_a   1.000
_cell.length_b   1.000
_cell.length_c   1.000
_cell.angle_alpha   90.00
_cell.angle_beta   90.00
_cell.angle_gamma   90.00
#
_symmetry.space_group_name_H-M   'P 1'
#
loop_
_entity.id
_entity.type
_entity.pdbx_description
1 polymer ?
#
loop_
_entity_poly.entity_id
_entity_poly.type
_entity_poly.pdbx_seq_one_letter_code
_entity_poly.pdbx_strand_id
1 'polypeptide(L)'
;MCTINNKAELERKIEELRKYKAMAEEATSIEKTLEHEISSYMEDNNLTEEYTDSAKISYKEQERKTLDKKRLEEDLGDLTEYEKVTRFKVLRIK
;
A
#
# COMPACT_ATOMS: atom_id res chain seq x y z
N MET A 1 -15.85 -7.61 21.94
CA MET A 1 -17.32 -7.54 21.75
C MET A 1 -17.65 -6.37 20.84
N CYS A 2 -18.67 -6.48 19.99
CA CYS A 2 -19.15 -5.35 19.19
C CYS A 2 -19.82 -4.33 20.10
N THR A 3 -19.49 -3.05 19.96
CA THR A 3 -20.09 -1.95 20.75
C THR A 3 -21.19 -1.21 19.99
N ILE A 4 -21.45 -1.59 18.73
CA ILE A 4 -22.45 -0.96 17.87
C ILE A 4 -23.72 -1.80 17.94
N ASN A 5 -24.81 -1.20 18.43
CA ASN A 5 -26.07 -1.90 18.71
C ASN A 5 -27.21 -1.51 17.76
N ASN A 6 -27.07 -0.41 17.01
CA ASN A 6 -28.08 0.06 16.08
C ASN A 6 -27.47 0.76 14.85
N LYS A 7 -28.32 1.02 13.84
CA LYS A 7 -27.92 1.66 12.58
C LYS A 7 -27.42 3.09 12.76
N ALA A 8 -27.98 3.86 13.68
CA ALA A 8 -27.57 5.24 13.92
C ALA A 8 -26.15 5.32 14.52
N GLU A 9 -25.79 4.40 15.43
CA GLU A 9 -24.42 4.26 15.95
C GLU A 9 -23.44 3.83 14.86
N LEU A 10 -23.86 2.92 13.98
CA LEU A 10 -23.06 2.51 12.82
C LEU A 10 -22.78 3.70 11.90
N GLU A 11 -23.79 4.50 11.56
CA GLU A 11 -23.66 5.69 10.73
C GLU A 11 -22.69 6.71 11.34
N ARG A 12 -22.82 7.01 12.63
CA ARG A 12 -21.87 7.89 13.35
C ARG A 12 -20.43 7.36 13.29
N LYS A 13 -20.23 6.05 13.49
CA LYS A 13 -18.90 5.43 13.41
C LYS A 13 -18.34 5.42 12.00
N ILE A 14 -19.18 5.28 10.97
CA ILE A 14 -18.79 5.40 9.57
C ILE A 14 -18.32 6.84 9.27
N GLU A 15 -19.05 7.85 9.71
CA GLU A 15 -18.66 9.25 9.54
C GLU A 15 -17.34 9.57 10.24
N GLU A 16 -17.18 9.12 11.48
CA GLU A 16 -15.94 9.25 12.24
C GLU A 16 -14.77 8.59 11.49
N LEU A 17 -14.95 7.34 11.03
CA LEU A 17 -13.95 6.63 10.24
C LEU A 17 -13.57 7.39 8.96
N ARG A 18 -14.54 7.95 8.24
CA ARG A 18 -14.28 8.71 7.00
C ARG A 18 -13.44 9.95 7.27
N LYS A 19 -13.66 10.66 8.38
CA LYS A 19 -12.82 11.80 8.79
C LYS A 19 -11.38 11.35 9.03
N TYR A 20 -11.17 10.26 9.77
CA TYR A 20 -9.83 9.72 10.00
C TYR A 20 -9.15 9.25 8.71
N LYS A 21 -9.90 8.66 7.77
CA LYS A 21 -9.36 8.29 6.46
C LYS A 21 -8.89 9.50 5.66
N ALA A 22 -9.68 10.57 5.61
CA ALA A 22 -9.28 11.79 4.92
C ALA A 22 -7.98 12.37 5.51
N MET A 23 -7.88 12.44 6.85
CA MET A 23 -6.65 12.88 7.52
C MET A 23 -5.44 11.95 7.22
N ALA A 24 -5.66 10.63 7.18
CA ALA A 24 -4.59 9.68 6.85
C ALA A 24 -4.16 9.79 5.38
N GLU A 25 -5.08 10.05 4.46
CA GLU A 25 -4.80 10.29 3.05
C GLU A 25 -3.98 11.58 2.86
N GLU A 26 -4.33 12.65 3.56
CA GLU A 26 -3.56 13.90 3.58
C GLU A 26 -2.14 13.68 4.13
N ALA A 27 -2.01 12.98 5.26
CA ALA A 27 -0.71 12.65 5.84
C ALA A 27 0.15 11.80 4.89
N THR A 28 -0.45 10.79 4.24
CA THR A 28 0.23 9.94 3.24
C THR A 28 0.67 10.76 2.03
N SER A 29 -0.11 11.77 1.62
CA SER A 29 0.25 12.66 0.52
C SER A 29 1.47 13.53 0.88
N ILE A 30 1.52 14.05 2.12
CA ILE A 30 2.66 14.82 2.61
C ILE A 30 3.89 13.93 2.72
N GLU A 31 3.77 12.74 3.30
CA GLU A 31 4.84 11.75 3.42
C GLU A 31 5.48 11.45 2.05
N LYS A 32 4.66 11.12 1.04
CA LYS A 32 5.15 10.86 -0.32
C LYS A 32 5.84 12.05 -0.97
N THR A 33 5.40 13.26 -0.66
CA THR A 33 6.05 14.48 -1.18
C THR A 33 7.45 14.60 -0.60
N LEU A 34 7.61 14.38 0.72
CA LEU A 34 8.91 14.36 1.38
C LEU A 34 9.80 13.21 0.91
N GLU A 35 9.25 12.01 0.73
CA GLU A 35 9.98 10.86 0.17
C GLU A 35 10.51 11.16 -1.24
N HIS A 36 9.72 11.86 -2.06
CA HIS A 36 10.13 12.28 -3.39
C HIS A 36 11.25 13.31 -3.32
N GLU A 37 11.16 14.32 -2.46
CA GLU A 37 12.24 15.30 -2.26
C GLU A 37 13.56 14.65 -1.82
N ILE A 38 13.49 13.69 -0.89
CA ILE A 38 14.66 12.91 -0.45
C ILE A 38 15.22 12.07 -1.61
N SER A 39 14.36 11.43 -2.40
CA SER A 39 14.78 10.64 -3.56
C SER A 39 15.47 11.52 -4.62
N SER A 40 14.90 12.69 -4.93
CA SER A 40 15.50 13.65 -5.86
C SER A 40 16.86 14.13 -5.37
N TYR A 41 17.03 14.38 -4.06
CA TYR A 41 18.34 14.70 -3.49
C TYR A 41 19.35 13.55 -3.70
N MET A 42 18.94 12.29 -3.47
CA MET A 42 19.82 11.14 -3.67
C MET A 42 20.20 10.99 -5.15
N GLU A 43 19.26 11.20 -6.08
CA GLU A 43 19.49 11.16 -7.53
C GLU A 43 20.44 12.28 -8.00
N ASP A 44 20.16 13.54 -7.64
CA ASP A 44 20.96 14.72 -8.04
C ASP A 44 22.42 14.60 -7.57
N ASN A 45 22.65 13.92 -6.45
CA ASN A 45 23.97 13.70 -5.88
C ASN A 45 24.58 12.33 -6.22
N ASN A 46 23.89 11.49 -7.02
CA ASN A 46 24.31 10.12 -7.37
C ASN A 46 24.64 9.25 -6.14
N LEU A 47 23.84 9.38 -5.07
CA LEU A 47 24.03 8.67 -3.80
C LEU A 47 23.24 7.37 -3.77
N THR A 48 23.85 6.33 -3.21
CA THR A 48 23.17 5.05 -2.93
C THR A 48 22.92 4.82 -1.44
N GLU A 49 23.66 5.51 -0.58
CA GLU A 49 23.49 5.53 0.87
C GLU A 49 23.89 6.91 1.39
N GLU A 50 23.23 7.38 2.45
CA GLU A 50 23.54 8.63 3.15
C GLU A 50 23.31 8.44 4.65
N TYR A 51 24.12 9.12 5.47
CA TYR A 51 24.03 9.04 6.93
C TYR A 51 23.79 10.42 7.52
N THR A 52 22.80 10.50 8.41
CA THR A 52 22.50 11.69 9.22
C THR A 52 22.70 11.36 10.70
N ASP A 53 22.67 12.38 11.55
CA ASP A 53 22.81 12.20 13.00
C ASP A 53 21.72 11.28 13.60
N SER A 54 20.57 11.14 12.93
CA SER A 54 19.41 10.38 13.40
C SER A 54 19.05 9.16 12.56
N ALA A 55 19.54 9.04 11.32
CA ALA A 55 19.07 8.01 10.40
C ALA A 55 20.10 7.63 9.33
N LYS A 56 19.99 6.40 8.82
CA LYS A 56 20.64 5.93 7.59
C LYS A 56 19.62 5.87 6.46
N ILE A 57 19.95 6.43 5.31
CA ILE A 57 19.18 6.39 4.07
C ILE A 57 19.86 5.39 3.12
N SER A 58 19.06 4.60 2.40
CA SER A 58 19.53 3.69 1.35
C SER A 58 18.63 3.85 0.13
N TYR A 59 19.23 4.20 -1.01
CA TYR A 59 18.54 4.42 -2.28
C TYR A 59 19.16 3.50 -3.33
N LYS A 60 18.49 2.37 -3.60
CA LYS A 60 19.00 1.31 -4.48
C LYS A 60 17.93 0.92 -5.46
N GLU A 61 18.33 0.61 -6.70
CA GLU A 61 17.43 0.03 -7.68
C GLU A 61 16.81 -1.27 -7.16
N GLN A 62 15.51 -1.43 -7.38
CA GLN A 62 14.78 -2.63 -7.01
C GLN A 62 14.02 -3.17 -8.21
N GLU A 63 14.05 -4.49 -8.40
CA GLU A 63 13.31 -5.17 -9.45
C GLU A 63 12.19 -6.01 -8.85
N ARG A 64 10.97 -5.86 -9.37
CA ARG A 64 9.84 -6.75 -9.05
C ARG A 64 9.52 -7.62 -10.27
N LYS A 65 9.64 -8.93 -10.12
CA LYS A 65 9.23 -9.92 -11.12
C LYS A 65 7.86 -10.49 -10.76
N THR A 66 6.92 -10.41 -11.69
CA THR A 66 5.61 -11.08 -11.59
C THR A 66 5.46 -12.06 -12.76
N LEU A 67 4.87 -13.22 -12.51
CA LEU A 67 4.58 -14.18 -13.56
C LEU A 67 3.48 -13.65 -14.48
N ASP A 68 3.70 -13.76 -15.78
CA ASP A 68 2.65 -13.53 -16.78
C ASP A 68 1.79 -14.78 -16.88
N LYS A 69 0.66 -14.77 -16.16
CA LYS A 69 -0.27 -15.90 -16.12
C LYS A 69 -0.78 -16.27 -17.52
N LYS A 70 -1.05 -15.28 -18.38
CA LYS A 70 -1.63 -15.54 -19.72
C LYS A 70 -0.64 -16.28 -20.61
N ARG A 71 0.61 -15.80 -20.64
CA ARG A 71 1.67 -16.49 -21.38
C ARG A 71 1.90 -17.91 -20.86
N LEU A 72 1.80 -18.09 -19.54
CA LEU A 72 1.94 -19.40 -18.92
C LEU A 72 0.79 -20.36 -19.31
N GLU A 73 -0.44 -19.85 -19.48
CA GLU A 73 -1.59 -20.62 -19.97
C GLU A 73 -1.43 -21.08 -21.43
N GLU A 74 -0.69 -20.34 -22.28
CA GLU A 74 -0.39 -20.75 -23.66
C GLU A 74 0.50 -22.01 -23.71
N ASP A 75 1.44 -22.12 -22.77
CA ASP A 75 2.40 -23.24 -22.70
C ASP A 75 1.83 -24.45 -21.91
N LEU A 76 1.05 -24.20 -20.85
CA LEU A 76 0.62 -25.23 -19.89
C LEU A 76 -0.88 -25.54 -19.93
N GLY A 77 -1.70 -24.73 -20.60
CA GLY A 77 -3.15 -24.86 -20.58
C GLY A 77 -3.79 -24.25 -19.31
N ASP A 78 -4.90 -24.83 -18.86
CA ASP A 78 -5.65 -24.33 -17.69
C ASP A 78 -4.83 -24.43 -16.39
N LEU A 79 -4.57 -23.29 -15.77
CA LEU A 79 -3.77 -23.19 -14.54
C LEU A 79 -4.59 -23.32 -13.25
N THR A 80 -5.90 -23.56 -13.34
CA THR A 80 -6.80 -23.60 -12.17
C THR A 80 -6.34 -24.62 -11.11
N GLU A 81 -5.73 -25.74 -11.52
CA GLU A 81 -5.21 -26.76 -10.61
C GLU A 81 -4.06 -26.27 -9.70
N TYR A 82 -3.37 -25.20 -10.09
CA TYR A 82 -2.27 -24.59 -9.33
C TYR A 82 -2.74 -23.44 -8.43
N GLU A 83 -4.02 -23.05 -8.48
CA GLU A 83 -4.54 -21.93 -7.71
C GLU A 83 -4.86 -22.32 -6.25
N LYS A 84 -4.26 -21.59 -5.30
CA LYS A 84 -4.66 -21.66 -3.89
C LYS A 84 -5.72 -20.61 -3.58
N VAL A 85 -6.98 -21.03 -3.53
CA VAL A 85 -8.09 -20.11 -3.22
C VAL A 85 -8.19 -19.84 -1.71
N THR A 86 -7.97 -18.58 -1.30
CA THR A 86 -8.22 -18.11 0.07
C THR A 86 -9.40 -17.15 0.08
N ARG A 87 -10.41 -17.42 0.91
CA ARG A 87 -11.61 -16.58 1.04
C ARG A 87 -11.51 -15.70 2.29
N PHE A 88 -11.63 -14.39 2.12
CA PHE A 88 -11.65 -13.41 3.21
C PHE A 88 -12.73 -12.35 2.97
N LYS A 89 -13.20 -11.73 4.05
CA LYS A 89 -14.14 -10.60 3.97
C LYS A 89 -13.35 -9.29 4.02
N VAL A 90 -13.70 -8.34 3.17
CA VAL A 90 -13.12 -6.99 3.15
C VAL A 90 -14.19 -5.98 3.52
N LEU A 91 -13.87 -5.08 4.45
CA LEU A 91 -14.72 -3.93 4.74
C LEU A 91 -14.46 -2.83 3.69
N ARG A 92 -15.48 -2.50 2.89
CA ARG A 92 -15.44 -1.38 1.95
C ARG A 92 -16.55 -0.40 2.29
N ILE A 93 -16.15 0.83 2.62
CA ILE A 93 -17.04 1.96 2.87
C ILE A 93 -16.70 2.98 1.79
N LYS A 94 -17.60 3.13 0.82
CA LYS A 94 -17.57 4.22 -0.18
C LYS A 94 -18.21 5.43 0.44
#